data_AF-T0REW8-F1
#
_entry.id   AF-T0REW8-F1
#
_cell.length_a   1.000
_cell.length_b   1.000
_cell.length_c   1.000
_cell.angle_alpha   90.00
_cell.angle_beta   90.00
_cell.angle_gamma   90.00
#
_symmetry.space_group_name_H-M   'P 1'
#
loop_
_entity.id
_entity.type
_entity.pdbx_description
1 polymer ?
#
loop_
_entity_poly.entity_id
_entity_poly.type
_entity_poly.pdbx_seq_one_letter_code
_entity_poly.pdbx_strand_id
1 'polypeptide(L)'
;MLAAERCQLCRELGVLVSECCELGLCSAFSCSSAALARLASSGCAAARRAFDDCLAPLTGEATAIAQDATLPKKRQRGLSLRKEIERLRAKRDDLEAQLQVLQSQRALTPTASAWAARAQRQAVAAQHAMHEHARLQELLREQLRLVATLERAFARKSTACNFPCVASWKLAKLGPSGRREDMLRLTQLQYDKLETEWIRRG
;
A
#
# COMPACT_ATOMS: atom_id res chain seq x y z
N MET A 1 -12.07 -23.71 14.40
CA MET A 1 -12.55 -22.44 15.01
C MET A 1 -11.47 -21.75 15.86
N LEU A 2 -10.69 -22.47 16.66
CA LEU A 2 -9.59 -21.91 17.47
C LEU A 2 -8.52 -21.09 16.70
N ALA A 3 -8.27 -21.38 15.42
CA ALA A 3 -7.30 -20.62 14.62
C ALA A 3 -7.81 -19.22 14.21
N ALA A 4 -9.12 -19.03 14.08
CA ALA A 4 -9.70 -17.75 13.70
C ALA A 4 -9.69 -16.76 14.87
N GLU A 5 -10.02 -17.24 16.08
CA GLU A 5 -10.01 -16.43 17.31
C GLU A 5 -8.59 -15.98 17.69
N ARG A 6 -7.59 -16.83 17.48
CA ARG A 6 -6.17 -16.50 17.72
C ARG A 6 -5.65 -15.38 16.80
N CYS A 7 -6.17 -15.33 15.57
CA CYS A 7 -5.79 -14.30 14.59
C CYS A 7 -6.39 -12.93 14.95
N GLN A 8 -7.57 -12.92 15.56
CA GLN A 8 -8.28 -11.71 15.97
C GLN A 8 -7.61 -11.07 17.20
N LEU A 9 -7.18 -11.89 18.17
CA LEU A 9 -6.39 -11.44 19.33
C LEU A 9 -5.04 -10.83 18.96
N CYS A 10 -4.33 -11.38 17.96
CA CYS A 10 -3.05 -10.82 17.51
C CYS A 10 -3.23 -9.44 16.85
N ARG A 11 -4.40 -9.17 16.26
CA ARG A 11 -4.73 -7.89 15.62
C ARG A 11 -5.07 -6.81 16.64
N GLU A 12 -5.70 -7.18 17.75
CA GLU A 12 -6.10 -6.25 18.82
C GLU A 12 -4.94 -5.88 19.75
N LEU A 13 -3.94 -6.76 19.91
CA LEU A 13 -2.78 -6.51 20.78
C LEU A 13 -1.62 -5.78 20.10
N GLY A 14 -1.72 -5.46 18.80
CA GLY A 14 -0.68 -4.70 18.07
C GLY A 14 0.68 -5.40 17.98
N VAL A 15 0.73 -6.71 18.25
CA VAL A 15 1.97 -7.50 18.26
C VAL A 15 2.49 -7.60 16.82
N LEU A 16 3.75 -7.21 16.63
CA LEU A 16 4.41 -7.27 15.34
C LEU A 16 4.48 -8.74 14.89
N VAL A 17 4.12 -8.98 13.63
CA VAL A 17 4.08 -10.31 12.98
C VAL A 17 5.39 -11.09 13.14
N SER A 18 6.51 -10.41 13.45
CA SER A 18 7.81 -11.03 13.73
C SER A 18 7.82 -11.94 14.95
N GLU A 19 7.15 -11.58 16.05
CA GLU A 19 7.19 -12.37 17.29
C GLU A 19 6.29 -13.62 17.20
N CYS A 20 5.24 -13.59 16.38
CA CYS A 20 4.37 -14.75 16.16
C CYS A 20 5.04 -15.88 15.34
N CYS A 21 6.09 -15.56 14.59
CA CYS A 21 6.82 -16.53 13.78
C CYS A 21 7.78 -17.39 14.63
N GLU A 22 8.42 -16.80 15.64
CA GLU A 22 9.36 -17.50 16.52
C GLU A 22 8.68 -18.51 17.46
N LEU A 23 7.40 -18.30 17.78
CA LEU A 23 6.64 -19.20 18.66
C LEU A 23 5.94 -20.36 17.93
N GLY A 24 6.14 -20.51 16.61
CA GLY A 24 5.65 -21.68 15.85
C GLY A 24 4.11 -21.83 15.79
N LEU A 25 3.36 -20.76 16.09
CA LEU A 25 1.90 -20.78 16.23
C LEU A 25 1.14 -20.55 14.91
N CYS A 26 1.84 -20.23 13.81
CA CYS A 26 1.24 -20.04 12.49
C CYS A 26 1.56 -21.24 11.59
N SER A 27 0.54 -22.05 11.28
CA SER A 27 0.65 -23.02 10.18
C SER A 27 0.87 -22.28 8.86
N ALA A 28 1.72 -22.86 7.99
CA ALA A 28 2.25 -22.27 6.76
C ALA A 28 1.19 -21.76 5.75
N PHE A 29 -0.10 -21.97 6.01
CA PHE A 29 -1.21 -21.60 5.14
C PHE A 29 -1.77 -20.19 5.34
N SER A 30 -1.30 -19.43 6.34
CA SER A 30 -1.82 -18.08 6.62
C SER A 30 -0.76 -16.98 6.69
N CYS A 31 0.37 -17.14 6.00
CA CYS A 31 1.21 -16.00 5.66
C CYS A 31 0.59 -15.23 4.50
N SER A 32 -0.01 -14.07 4.79
CA SER A 32 -0.47 -13.12 3.78
C SER A 32 0.66 -12.80 2.79
N SER A 33 0.31 -12.67 1.51
CA SER A 33 1.18 -12.38 0.36
C SER A 33 2.23 -11.25 0.58
N ALA A 34 2.01 -10.35 1.54
CA ALA A 34 2.97 -9.32 1.94
C ALA A 34 4.25 -9.85 2.63
N ALA A 35 4.19 -11.00 3.32
CA ALA A 35 5.37 -11.62 3.95
C ALA A 35 6.26 -12.31 2.91
N LEU A 36 5.65 -12.95 1.91
CA LEU A 36 6.37 -13.56 0.77
C LEU A 36 7.09 -12.50 -0.08
N ALA A 37 6.48 -11.32 -0.25
CA ALA A 37 7.09 -10.22 -1.00
C ALA A 37 8.33 -9.60 -0.30
N ARG A 38 8.38 -9.63 1.04
CA ARG A 38 9.54 -9.17 1.82
C ARG A 38 10.65 -10.22 1.95
N LEU A 39 10.33 -11.49 1.80
CA LEU A 39 11.33 -12.58 1.75
C LEU A 39 12.00 -12.71 0.38
N ALA A 40 11.36 -12.24 -0.70
CA ALA A 40 11.95 -12.24 -2.04
C ALA A 40 13.11 -11.24 -2.23
N SER A 41 13.24 -10.24 -1.33
CA SER A 41 14.37 -9.31 -1.31
C SER A 41 15.54 -9.77 -0.43
N SER A 42 15.38 -10.85 0.35
CA SER A 42 16.52 -11.54 0.98
C SER A 42 16.83 -12.78 0.15
N GLY A 43 18.00 -12.83 -0.49
CA GLY A 43 18.41 -13.90 -1.39
C GLY A 43 18.49 -15.28 -0.72
N CYS A 44 17.34 -15.90 -0.43
CA CYS A 44 17.25 -17.26 0.08
C CYS A 44 17.29 -18.23 -1.09
N ALA A 45 18.46 -18.85 -1.29
CA ALA A 45 18.73 -19.91 -2.26
C ALA A 45 17.75 -21.10 -2.21
N ALA A 46 16.94 -21.21 -1.14
CA ALA A 46 15.91 -22.22 -0.96
C ALA A 46 14.76 -22.13 -1.99
N ALA A 47 14.42 -20.92 -2.47
CA ALA A 47 13.29 -20.75 -3.41
C ALA A 47 13.62 -21.18 -4.85
N ARG A 48 14.90 -21.17 -5.25
CA ARG A 48 15.33 -21.66 -6.57
C ARG A 48 15.31 -23.19 -6.67
N ARG A 49 15.68 -23.89 -5.59
CA ARG A 49 15.73 -25.37 -5.58
C ARG A 49 14.36 -26.02 -5.75
N ALA A 50 13.31 -25.44 -5.17
CA ALA A 50 11.96 -25.98 -5.28
C ALA A 50 11.37 -25.90 -6.71
N PHE A 51 11.86 -24.99 -7.56
CA PHE A 51 11.43 -24.89 -8.96
C PHE A 51 12.18 -25.88 -9.86
N ASP A 52 13.47 -26.14 -9.60
CA ASP A 52 14.28 -27.08 -10.36
C ASP A 52 13.93 -28.56 -10.05
N ASP A 53 13.56 -28.89 -8.80
CA ASP A 53 13.19 -30.27 -8.41
C ASP A 53 11.87 -30.75 -9.04
N CYS A 54 10.99 -29.83 -9.47
CA CYS A 54 9.74 -30.19 -10.15
C CYS A 54 9.92 -30.48 -11.66
N LEU A 55 11.03 -30.06 -12.27
CA LEU A 55 11.30 -30.32 -13.70
C LEU A 55 12.06 -31.64 -13.95
N ALA A 56 12.54 -32.29 -12.89
CA ALA A 56 13.35 -33.49 -12.98
C ALA A 56 12.67 -34.78 -13.52
N PRO A 57 11.33 -35.03 -13.44
CA PRO A 57 10.83 -36.36 -13.83
C PRO A 57 10.61 -36.58 -15.34
N LEU A 58 10.80 -35.58 -16.21
CA LEU A 58 10.42 -35.71 -17.64
C LEU A 58 11.57 -36.12 -18.59
N THR A 59 12.71 -36.55 -18.05
CA THR A 59 13.87 -36.99 -18.87
C THR A 59 14.36 -38.38 -18.47
N GLY A 60 13.45 -39.33 -18.35
CA GLY A 60 13.82 -40.73 -18.18
C GLY A 60 12.84 -41.62 -18.92
N GLU A 61 13.18 -41.99 -20.16
CA GLU A 61 12.90 -43.30 -20.81
C GLU A 61 12.76 -43.17 -22.33
N ALA A 62 13.88 -43.37 -23.02
CA ALA A 62 14.02 -43.77 -24.42
C ALA A 62 15.51 -44.09 -24.61
N THR A 63 15.97 -45.26 -25.03
CA THR A 63 15.37 -46.23 -25.95
C THR A 63 16.11 -47.57 -25.91
N ALA A 64 15.34 -48.62 -26.17
CA ALA A 64 15.74 -49.97 -26.48
C ALA A 64 16.70 -50.12 -27.67
N ILE A 65 17.52 -51.19 -27.57
CA ILE A 65 17.91 -52.17 -28.60
C ILE A 65 18.26 -51.62 -29.98
N ALA A 66 19.55 -51.70 -30.33
CA ALA A 66 20.02 -51.52 -31.69
C ALA A 66 21.01 -52.64 -32.04
N GLN A 67 20.53 -53.72 -32.67
CA GLN A 67 21.29 -54.49 -33.65
C GLN A 67 20.30 -55.13 -34.64
N ASP A 68 20.23 -54.60 -35.87
CA ASP A 68 20.45 -55.47 -37.02
C ASP A 68 20.73 -54.73 -38.35
N ALA A 69 21.55 -55.41 -39.15
CA ALA A 69 21.74 -55.34 -40.60
C ALA A 69 22.40 -54.11 -41.27
N THR A 70 23.62 -54.38 -41.75
CA THR A 70 24.39 -53.70 -42.80
C THR A 70 23.60 -53.46 -44.09
N LEU A 71 23.42 -52.18 -44.46
CA LEU A 71 22.97 -51.73 -45.79
C LEU A 71 23.89 -50.58 -46.28
N PRO A 72 24.03 -50.36 -47.60
CA PRO A 72 24.96 -49.36 -48.12
C PRO A 72 24.60 -47.93 -47.63
N LYS A 73 25.63 -47.17 -47.22
CA LYS A 73 25.56 -45.85 -46.53
C LYS A 73 24.59 -44.84 -47.14
N LYS A 74 24.32 -44.88 -48.45
CA LYS A 74 23.38 -43.97 -49.14
C LYS A 74 21.90 -44.31 -48.88
N ARG A 75 21.55 -45.61 -48.80
CA ARG A 75 20.19 -46.06 -48.45
C ARG A 75 19.91 -45.93 -46.96
N GLN A 76 20.92 -46.16 -46.11
CA GLN A 76 20.79 -45.99 -44.66
C GLN A 76 20.46 -44.54 -44.24
N ARG A 77 21.01 -43.52 -44.91
CA ARG A 77 20.66 -42.11 -44.64
C ARG A 77 19.22 -41.77 -45.00
N GLY A 78 18.70 -42.29 -46.12
CA GLY A 78 17.28 -42.09 -46.51
C GLY A 78 16.30 -42.78 -45.55
N LEU A 79 16.66 -43.97 -45.05
CA LEU A 79 15.91 -44.68 -44.02
C LEU A 79 15.94 -43.96 -42.66
N SER A 80 17.10 -43.40 -42.28
CA SER A 80 17.25 -42.58 -41.07
C SER A 80 16.44 -41.28 -41.13
N LEU A 81 16.43 -40.61 -42.29
CA LEU A 81 15.66 -39.38 -42.47
C LEU A 81 14.15 -39.65 -42.43
N ARG A 82 13.69 -40.75 -43.03
CA ARG A 82 12.27 -41.17 -42.97
C ARG A 82 11.82 -41.44 -41.53
N LYS A 83 12.62 -42.19 -40.77
CA LYS A 83 12.36 -42.47 -39.36
C LYS A 83 12.34 -41.19 -38.52
N GLU A 84 13.22 -40.24 -38.81
CA GLU A 84 13.25 -38.96 -38.12
C GLU A 84 12.00 -38.10 -38.43
N ILE A 85 11.56 -38.08 -39.69
CA ILE A 85 10.31 -37.39 -40.08
C ILE A 85 9.10 -38.01 -39.38
N GLU A 86 9.03 -39.35 -39.27
CA GLU A 86 7.98 -40.05 -38.53
C GLU A 86 8.02 -39.72 -37.03
N ARG A 87 9.21 -39.72 -36.42
CA ARG A 87 9.40 -39.29 -35.02
C ARG A 87 8.91 -37.86 -34.79
N LEU A 88 9.28 -36.93 -35.68
CA LEU A 88 8.88 -35.52 -35.56
C LEU A 88 7.38 -35.33 -35.74
N ARG A 89 6.74 -36.09 -36.65
CA ARG A 89 5.28 -36.08 -36.82
C ARG A 89 4.56 -36.63 -35.60
N ALA A 90 5.01 -37.77 -35.07
CA ALA A 90 4.47 -38.33 -33.83
C ALA A 90 4.62 -37.33 -32.67
N LYS A 91 5.78 -36.66 -32.57
CA LYS A 91 5.99 -35.66 -31.52
C LYS A 91 5.11 -34.42 -31.69
N ARG A 92 4.89 -33.97 -32.92
CA ARG A 92 3.93 -32.90 -33.22
C ARG A 92 2.53 -33.32 -32.77
N ASP A 93 2.10 -34.51 -33.14
CA ASP A 93 0.76 -35.00 -32.83
C ASP A 93 0.55 -35.13 -31.31
N ASP A 94 1.56 -35.61 -30.58
CA ASP A 94 1.56 -35.62 -29.10
C ASP A 94 1.44 -34.22 -28.49
N LEU A 95 2.21 -33.26 -29.01
CA LEU A 95 2.19 -31.87 -28.51
C LEU A 95 0.88 -31.15 -28.87
N GLU A 96 0.30 -31.43 -30.04
CA GLU A 96 -1.00 -30.94 -30.44
C GLU A 96 -2.11 -31.52 -29.54
N ALA A 97 -2.03 -32.81 -29.21
CA ALA A 97 -2.95 -33.43 -28.25
C ALA A 97 -2.83 -32.78 -26.85
N GLN A 98 -1.61 -32.55 -26.37
CA GLN A 98 -1.38 -31.86 -25.09
C GLN A 98 -1.91 -30.43 -25.10
N LEU A 99 -1.74 -29.71 -26.20
CA LEU A 99 -2.30 -28.37 -26.37
C LEU A 99 -3.83 -28.38 -26.36
N GLN A 100 -4.46 -29.33 -27.05
CA GLN A 100 -5.92 -29.45 -27.05
C GLN A 100 -6.47 -29.76 -25.66
N VAL A 101 -5.79 -30.62 -24.89
CA VAL A 101 -6.14 -30.92 -23.49
C VAL A 101 -6.01 -29.67 -22.61
N LEU A 102 -4.90 -28.93 -22.71
CA LEU A 102 -4.72 -27.70 -21.93
C LEU A 102 -5.69 -26.60 -22.34
N GLN A 103 -6.03 -26.48 -23.62
CA GLN A 103 -6.98 -25.51 -24.13
C GLN A 103 -8.41 -25.83 -23.70
N SER A 104 -8.81 -27.10 -23.72
CA SER A 104 -10.12 -27.53 -23.20
C SER A 104 -10.22 -27.33 -21.68
N GLN A 105 -9.16 -27.63 -20.91
CA GLN A 105 -9.10 -27.31 -19.48
C GLN A 105 -9.15 -25.79 -19.22
N ARG A 106 -8.51 -25.00 -20.08
CA ARG A 106 -8.56 -23.53 -20.02
C ARG A 106 -9.93 -22.97 -20.41
N ALA A 107 -10.65 -23.62 -21.31
CA ALA A 107 -12.03 -23.25 -21.66
C ALA A 107 -13.03 -23.60 -20.55
N LEU A 108 -12.76 -24.66 -19.78
CA LEU A 108 -13.56 -25.08 -18.63
C LEU A 108 -13.24 -24.29 -17.35
N THR A 109 -12.08 -23.63 -17.28
CA THR A 109 -11.73 -22.73 -16.17
C THR A 109 -12.12 -21.29 -16.52
N PRO A 110 -12.96 -20.63 -15.70
CA PRO A 110 -13.39 -19.27 -15.99
C PRO A 110 -12.19 -18.32 -16.06
N THR A 111 -12.17 -17.49 -17.10
CA THR A 111 -11.04 -16.72 -17.67
C THR A 111 -10.32 -15.71 -16.77
N ALA A 112 -10.67 -15.60 -15.50
CA ALA A 112 -9.84 -14.95 -14.49
C ALA A 112 -10.23 -15.52 -13.13
N SER A 113 -9.27 -16.07 -12.39
CA SER A 113 -9.57 -16.49 -11.03
C SER A 113 -10.09 -15.26 -10.26
N ALA A 114 -11.15 -15.42 -9.47
CA ALA A 114 -11.70 -14.31 -8.67
C ALA A 114 -10.61 -13.62 -7.81
N TRP A 115 -9.56 -14.36 -7.47
CA TRP A 115 -8.35 -13.89 -6.82
C TRP A 115 -7.49 -12.98 -7.68
N ALA A 116 -7.31 -13.27 -8.97
CA ALA A 116 -6.57 -12.41 -9.89
C ALA A 116 -7.25 -11.04 -10.01
N ALA A 117 -8.59 -11.01 -10.17
CA ALA A 117 -9.35 -9.77 -10.22
C ALA A 117 -9.25 -8.98 -8.90
N ARG A 118 -9.31 -9.66 -7.74
CA ARG A 118 -9.14 -9.03 -6.43
C ARG A 118 -7.73 -8.48 -6.23
N ALA A 119 -6.70 -9.24 -6.60
CA ALA A 119 -5.31 -8.83 -6.50
C ALA A 119 -5.04 -7.59 -7.36
N GLN A 120 -5.60 -7.53 -8.57
CA GLN A 120 -5.49 -6.35 -9.43
C GLN A 120 -6.16 -5.12 -8.80
N ARG A 121 -7.38 -5.26 -8.28
CA ARG A 121 -8.07 -4.16 -7.58
C ARG A 121 -7.29 -3.68 -6.36
N GLN A 122 -6.73 -4.61 -5.59
CA GLN A 122 -5.94 -4.29 -4.41
C GLN A 122 -4.63 -3.58 -4.76
N ALA A 123 -3.96 -3.99 -5.84
CA ALA A 123 -2.76 -3.33 -6.34
C ALA A 123 -3.06 -1.87 -6.76
N VAL A 124 -4.14 -1.66 -7.50
CA VAL A 124 -4.58 -0.31 -7.90
C VAL A 124 -4.94 0.55 -6.68
N ALA A 125 -5.72 0.00 -5.74
CA ALA A 125 -6.08 0.71 -4.51
C ALA A 125 -4.85 1.09 -3.66
N ALA A 126 -3.86 0.20 -3.57
CA ALA A 126 -2.61 0.46 -2.87
C ALA A 126 -1.81 1.59 -3.53
N GLN A 127 -1.70 1.61 -4.86
CA GLN A 127 -1.05 2.69 -5.59
C GLN A 127 -1.72 4.04 -5.32
N HIS A 128 -3.06 4.10 -5.40
CA HIS A 128 -3.80 5.31 -5.09
C HIS A 128 -3.57 5.77 -3.65
N ALA A 129 -3.63 4.86 -2.68
CA ALA A 129 -3.38 5.18 -1.28
C ALA A 129 -1.94 5.72 -1.05
N MET A 130 -0.94 5.17 -1.75
CA MET A 130 0.44 5.67 -1.68
C MET A 130 0.58 7.07 -2.25
N HIS A 131 -0.06 7.36 -3.39
CA HIS A 131 -0.06 8.70 -3.99
C HIS A 131 -0.73 9.74 -3.09
N GLU A 132 -1.90 9.42 -2.55
CA GLU A 132 -2.60 10.32 -1.61
C GLU A 132 -1.80 10.50 -0.32
N HIS A 133 -1.18 9.45 0.21
CA HIS A 133 -0.32 9.58 1.37
C HIS A 133 0.85 10.53 1.13
N ALA A 134 1.54 10.40 -0.01
CA ALA A 134 2.61 11.31 -0.39
C ALA A 134 2.12 12.76 -0.53
N ARG A 135 0.95 12.96 -1.14
CA ARG A 135 0.31 14.28 -1.27
C ARG A 135 -0.03 14.90 0.08
N LEU A 136 -0.64 14.12 0.97
CA LEU A 136 -1.02 14.57 2.32
C LEU A 136 0.21 14.91 3.16
N GLN A 137 1.29 14.12 3.05
CA GLN A 137 2.55 14.44 3.71
C GLN A 137 3.13 15.77 3.23
N GLU A 138 3.06 16.07 1.93
CA GLU A 138 3.58 17.34 1.41
C GLU A 138 2.76 18.53 1.91
N LEU A 139 1.43 18.44 1.85
CA LEU A 139 0.52 19.44 2.43
C LEU A 139 0.81 19.68 3.91
N LEU A 140 1.02 18.61 4.69
CA LEU A 140 1.37 18.73 6.11
C LEU A 140 2.71 19.45 6.32
N ARG A 141 3.73 19.14 5.52
CA ARG A 141 5.02 19.84 5.58
C ARG A 141 4.88 21.32 5.25
N GLU A 142 4.06 21.67 4.26
CA GLU A 142 3.77 23.07 3.92
C GLU A 142 3.08 23.81 5.07
N GLN A 143 2.08 23.19 5.70
CA GLN A 143 1.40 23.76 6.87
C GLN A 143 2.37 23.97 8.04
N LEU A 144 3.24 23.00 8.32
CA LEU A 144 4.27 23.14 9.35
C LEU A 144 5.25 24.27 9.04
N ARG A 145 5.64 24.43 7.76
CA ARG A 145 6.47 25.56 7.32
C ARG A 145 5.73 26.89 7.56
N LEU A 146 4.45 26.98 7.21
CA LEU A 146 3.64 28.18 7.44
C LEU A 146 3.56 28.53 8.92
N VAL A 147 3.24 27.56 9.78
CA VAL A 147 3.22 27.77 11.24
C VAL A 147 4.57 28.27 11.73
N ALA A 148 5.67 27.63 11.33
CA ALA A 148 7.02 28.06 11.71
C ALA A 148 7.37 29.47 11.18
N THR A 149 6.84 29.89 10.03
CA THR A 149 7.01 31.28 9.55
C THR A 149 6.21 32.27 10.38
N LEU A 150 4.98 31.94 10.75
CA LEU A 150 4.14 32.78 11.60
C LEU A 150 4.75 32.90 13.00
N GLU A 151 5.18 31.79 13.59
CA GLU A 151 5.88 31.78 14.88
C GLU A 151 7.11 32.68 14.85
N ARG A 152 7.94 32.60 13.80
CA ARG A 152 9.08 33.51 13.63
C ARG A 152 8.65 34.97 13.46
N ALA A 153 7.58 35.24 12.72
CA ALA A 153 7.05 36.59 12.56
C ALA A 153 6.55 37.17 13.89
N PHE A 154 5.88 36.38 14.72
CA PHE A 154 5.42 36.78 16.05
C PHE A 154 6.56 36.86 17.08
N ALA A 155 7.55 35.95 17.02
CA ALA A 155 8.71 35.94 17.91
C ALA A 155 9.63 37.15 17.69
N ARG A 156 9.72 37.65 16.45
CA ARG A 156 10.37 38.92 16.11
C ARG A 156 9.50 40.11 16.53
N LYS A 157 9.13 40.21 17.82
CA LYS A 157 8.36 41.29 18.46
C LYS A 157 7.66 42.21 17.45
N SER A 158 6.54 41.76 16.92
CA SER A 158 5.73 42.59 16.04
C SER A 158 5.14 43.74 16.87
N THR A 159 5.75 44.92 16.80
CA THR A 159 5.13 46.19 17.22
C THR A 159 3.78 46.42 16.52
N ALA A 160 3.50 45.68 15.43
CA ALA A 160 2.21 45.60 14.74
C ALA A 160 1.07 44.92 15.52
N CYS A 161 1.36 44.19 16.62
CA CYS A 161 0.32 43.68 17.52
C CYS A 161 -0.11 44.71 18.57
N ASN A 162 0.43 45.93 18.54
CA ASN A 162 -0.24 47.10 19.10
C ASN A 162 -1.36 47.54 18.14
N PHE A 163 -2.33 46.66 17.89
CA PHE A 163 -3.66 47.20 17.62
C PHE A 163 -3.97 48.09 18.82
N PRO A 164 -4.39 49.35 18.63
CA PRO A 164 -4.96 50.09 19.73
C PRO A 164 -6.21 49.31 20.15
N CYS A 165 -6.03 48.42 21.12
CA CYS A 165 -7.12 47.75 21.79
C CYS A 165 -7.90 48.90 22.39
N VAL A 166 -9.06 49.19 21.80
CA VAL A 166 -9.94 50.23 22.28
C VAL A 166 -10.15 49.93 23.75
N ALA A 167 -9.67 50.82 24.61
CA ALA A 167 -9.66 50.59 26.05
C ALA A 167 -11.04 50.09 26.49
N SER A 168 -11.09 49.06 27.32
CA SER A 168 -12.31 48.36 27.72
C SER A 168 -13.46 49.32 28.06
N TRP A 169 -13.16 50.39 28.82
CA TRP A 169 -14.12 51.42 29.20
C TRP A 169 -14.75 52.18 28.02
N LYS A 170 -14.04 52.38 26.91
CA LYS A 170 -14.57 53.02 25.69
C LYS A 170 -15.60 52.15 24.98
N LEU A 171 -15.55 50.83 25.19
CA LEU A 171 -16.54 49.88 24.71
C LEU A 171 -17.68 49.65 25.73
N ALA A 172 -17.75 50.48 26.78
CA ALA A 172 -18.65 50.31 27.92
C ALA A 172 -18.58 48.92 28.57
N LYS A 173 -17.42 48.26 28.49
CA LYS A 173 -17.15 46.98 29.12
C LYS A 173 -16.11 47.19 30.21
N LEU A 174 -16.35 46.60 31.38
CA LEU A 174 -15.37 46.61 32.46
C LEU A 174 -14.46 45.38 32.36
N GLY A 175 -13.16 45.59 32.34
CA GLY A 175 -12.16 44.52 32.31
C GLY A 175 -11.96 43.81 33.66
N PRO A 176 -11.14 42.75 33.67
CA PRO A 176 -10.73 42.07 34.90
C PRO A 176 -9.73 42.90 35.73
N SER A 177 -8.87 43.70 35.07
CA SER A 177 -7.93 44.64 35.70
C SER A 177 -8.42 46.09 35.53
N GLY A 178 -8.02 47.00 36.43
CA GLY A 178 -8.34 48.44 36.31
C GLY A 178 -9.83 48.79 36.43
N ARG A 179 -10.69 47.84 36.84
CA ARG A 179 -12.17 47.96 36.84
C ARG A 179 -12.67 49.24 37.50
N ARG A 180 -12.12 49.62 38.66
CA ARG A 180 -12.57 50.78 39.43
C ARG A 180 -12.28 52.08 38.69
N GLU A 181 -11.08 52.21 38.13
CA GLU A 181 -10.68 53.40 37.36
C GLU A 181 -11.47 53.52 36.06
N ASP A 182 -11.65 52.41 35.35
CA ASP A 182 -12.47 52.33 34.15
C ASP A 182 -13.94 52.68 34.42
N MET A 183 -14.49 52.21 35.54
CA MET A 183 -15.85 52.54 35.98
C MET A 183 -16.00 54.04 36.25
N LEU A 184 -15.05 54.66 36.96
CA LEU A 184 -15.06 56.09 37.25
C LEU A 184 -15.02 56.92 35.96
N ARG A 185 -14.17 56.55 35.01
CA ARG A 185 -14.09 57.21 33.69
C ARG A 185 -15.38 57.07 32.90
N LEU A 186 -15.99 55.88 32.91
CA LEU A 186 -17.28 55.64 32.24
C LEU A 186 -18.38 56.53 32.83
N THR A 187 -18.46 56.60 34.16
CA THR A 187 -19.46 57.43 34.83
C THR A 187 -19.25 58.89 34.53
N GLN A 188 -18.00 59.38 34.54
CA GLN A 188 -17.69 60.78 34.24
C GLN A 188 -18.12 61.16 32.82
N LEU A 189 -17.84 60.29 31.83
CA LEU A 189 -18.32 60.50 30.46
C LEU A 189 -19.85 60.52 30.33
N GLN A 190 -20.55 59.73 31.12
CA GLN A 190 -22.01 59.76 31.15
C GLN A 190 -22.52 61.07 31.75
N TYR A 191 -21.89 61.57 32.81
CA TYR A 191 -22.20 62.88 33.40
C TYR A 191 -21.97 64.02 32.40
N ASP A 192 -20.82 64.06 31.75
CA ASP A 192 -20.50 65.09 30.74
C ASP A 192 -21.50 65.04 29.58
N LYS A 193 -21.92 63.84 29.17
CA LYS A 193 -22.95 63.67 28.13
C LYS A 193 -24.30 64.23 28.57
N LEU A 194 -24.71 64.01 29.83
CA LEU A 194 -25.99 64.48 30.36
C LEU A 194 -26.08 66.01 30.31
N GLU A 195 -24.99 66.71 30.65
CA GLU A 195 -24.93 68.18 30.57
C GLU A 195 -25.24 68.68 29.15
N THR A 196 -24.67 68.04 28.12
CA THR A 196 -24.94 68.42 26.73
C THR A 196 -26.32 68.03 26.21
N GLU A 197 -26.91 66.94 26.73
CA GLU A 197 -28.26 66.51 26.36
C GLU A 197 -29.34 67.36 27.02
N TRP A 198 -29.10 67.89 28.23
CA TRP A 198 -30.00 68.83 28.89
C TRP A 198 -30.10 70.15 28.14
N ILE A 199 -28.98 70.66 27.61
CA ILE A 199 -28.98 71.85 26.74
C ILE A 199 -29.73 71.60 25.42
N ARG A 200 -29.74 70.36 24.94
CA ARG A 200 -30.37 70.00 23.65
C ARG A 200 -31.87 69.68 23.76
N ARG A 201 -32.38 69.38 24.96
CA ARG A 201 -33.76 68.89 25.19
C ARG A 201 -34.57 69.71 26.21
N GLY A 202 -33.95 70.64 26.92
CA GLY A 202 -34.63 71.65 27.75
C GLY A 202 -34.81 72.95 26.99
#